data_AF-A0A0M9E773-F1
#
_entry.id   AF-A0A0M9E773-F1
#
_cell.length_a   1.000
_cell.length_b   1.000
_cell.length_c   1.000
_cell.angle_alpha   90.00
_cell.angle_beta   90.00
_cell.angle_gamma   90.00
#
_symmetry.space_group_name_H-M   'P 1'
#
loop_
_entity.id
_entity.type
_entity.pdbx_description
1 polymer ?
#
loop_
_entity_poly.entity_id
_entity_poly.type
_entity_poly.pdbx_seq_one_letter_code
_entity_poly.pdbx_strand_id
1 'polypeptide(L)'
;MNSYSIALLSLESEKSAKAKLYLDRSRKKLIRIKNKDHYLPEIQIDYPETNIYTNTSHITIKGNAKDDTYITHLNIGRDTIPIDVSIKKIEFQRKYPIKQGKNLISITAQDIAGYTNMTNLLINVDKISPVISLDEPVIYNILNEKMILLNIFSSDDSG
;
A
#
# COMPACT_ATOMS: atom_id res chain seq x y z
N MET A 1 5.31 8.80 -41.26
CA MET A 1 5.15 9.04 -39.80
C MET A 1 4.05 8.11 -39.29
N ASN A 2 4.29 7.28 -38.27
CA ASN A 2 3.28 6.29 -37.82
C ASN A 2 2.29 6.91 -36.80
N SER A 3 1.18 6.21 -36.54
CA SER A 3 0.12 6.72 -35.64
C SER A 3 0.60 6.99 -34.21
N TYR A 4 1.65 6.31 -33.75
CA TYR A 4 2.27 6.54 -32.45
C TYR A 4 3.07 7.85 -32.41
N SER A 5 3.86 8.14 -33.44
CA SER A 5 4.57 9.42 -33.56
C SER A 5 3.62 10.62 -33.59
N ILE A 6 2.48 10.49 -34.29
CA ILE A 6 1.45 11.53 -34.34
C ILE A 6 0.79 11.73 -32.97
N ALA A 7 0.51 10.65 -32.24
CA ALA A 7 -0.07 10.75 -30.89
C ALA A 7 0.89 11.41 -29.88
N LEU A 8 2.20 11.13 -29.97
CA LEU A 8 3.20 11.83 -29.14
C LEU A 8 3.25 13.33 -29.46
N LEU A 9 3.31 13.68 -30.75
CA LEU A 9 3.28 15.09 -31.19
C LEU A 9 2.00 15.81 -30.72
N SER A 10 0.85 15.11 -30.77
CA SER A 10 -0.42 15.67 -30.29
C SER A 10 -0.41 15.91 -28.78
N LEU A 11 0.21 15.03 -27.98
CA LEU A 11 0.34 15.21 -26.54
C LEU A 11 1.31 16.36 -26.17
N GLU A 12 2.34 16.57 -26.98
CA GLU A 12 3.29 17.69 -26.84
C GLU A 12 2.66 19.03 -27.23
N SER A 13 1.82 19.05 -28.27
CA SER A 13 1.13 20.28 -28.72
C SER A 13 -0.10 20.63 -27.87
N GLU A 14 -0.84 19.63 -27.39
CA GLU A 14 -2.05 19.82 -26.58
C GLU A 14 -2.27 18.62 -25.65
N LYS A 15 -2.09 18.80 -24.34
CA LYS A 15 -2.30 17.75 -23.32
C LYS A 15 -3.79 17.43 -23.06
N SER A 16 -4.59 17.29 -24.12
CA SER A 16 -6.02 16.99 -24.03
C SER A 16 -6.27 15.53 -23.66
N ALA A 17 -7.44 15.24 -23.08
CA ALA A 17 -7.88 13.87 -22.80
C ALA A 17 -7.91 12.99 -24.07
N LYS A 18 -8.21 13.61 -25.22
CA LYS A 18 -8.20 12.96 -26.52
C LYS A 18 -6.79 12.52 -26.93
N ALA A 19 -5.77 13.37 -26.73
CA ALA A 19 -4.38 13.02 -27.01
C ALA A 19 -3.88 11.85 -26.13
N LYS A 20 -4.17 11.91 -24.83
CA LYS A 20 -3.87 10.83 -23.86
C LYS A 20 -4.46 9.49 -24.31
N LEU A 21 -5.74 9.48 -24.69
CA LEU A 21 -6.44 8.28 -25.17
C LEU A 21 -5.83 7.71 -26.47
N TYR A 22 -5.50 8.56 -27.44
CA TYR A 22 -4.88 8.09 -28.69
C TYR A 22 -3.48 7.52 -28.49
N LEU A 23 -2.72 8.04 -27.52
CA LEU A 23 -1.42 7.51 -27.15
C LEU A 23 -1.55 6.07 -26.62
N ASP A 24 -2.44 5.82 -25.67
CA ASP A 24 -2.63 4.48 -25.10
C ASP A 24 -3.15 3.49 -26.13
N ARG A 25 -4.10 3.91 -26.99
CA ARG A 25 -4.56 3.08 -28.12
C ARG A 25 -3.42 2.71 -29.06
N SER A 26 -2.54 3.66 -29.37
CA SER A 26 -1.39 3.44 -30.24
C SER A 26 -0.37 2.52 -29.60
N ARG A 27 -0.08 2.69 -28.31
CA ARG A 27 0.80 1.79 -27.54
C ARG A 27 0.27 0.37 -27.52
N LYS A 28 -1.00 0.17 -27.14
CA LYS A 28 -1.65 -1.15 -27.12
C LYS A 28 -1.57 -1.84 -28.48
N LYS A 29 -1.86 -1.12 -29.56
CA LYS A 29 -1.76 -1.65 -30.93
C LYS A 29 -0.32 -2.06 -31.29
N LEU A 30 0.67 -1.23 -30.97
CA LEU A 30 2.08 -1.53 -31.24
C LEU A 30 2.60 -2.73 -30.44
N ILE A 31 2.21 -2.84 -29.17
CA ILE A 31 2.60 -3.95 -28.30
C ILE A 31 2.07 -5.27 -28.86
N ARG A 32 0.79 -5.29 -29.25
CA ARG A 32 0.17 -6.46 -29.87
C ARG A 32 0.83 -6.86 -31.19
N ILE A 33 1.07 -5.91 -32.09
CA ILE A 33 1.67 -6.20 -33.41
C ILE A 33 3.10 -6.72 -33.26
N LYS A 34 3.84 -6.22 -32.27
CA LYS A 34 5.26 -6.57 -32.05
C LYS A 34 5.47 -7.68 -31.03
N ASN A 35 4.39 -8.28 -30.49
CA ASN A 35 4.42 -9.25 -29.40
C ASN A 35 5.39 -8.83 -28.27
N LYS A 36 5.19 -7.62 -27.74
CA LYS A 36 6.15 -7.00 -26.82
C LYS A 36 5.89 -7.24 -25.33
N ASP A 37 4.74 -7.80 -25.01
CA ASP A 37 4.34 -8.08 -23.64
C ASP A 37 4.67 -9.53 -23.32
N HIS A 38 5.53 -9.73 -22.32
CA HIS A 38 6.03 -11.06 -21.94
C HIS A 38 5.82 -11.37 -20.47
N TYR A 39 5.44 -10.39 -19.64
CA TYR A 39 5.41 -10.53 -18.20
C TYR A 39 4.13 -9.90 -17.65
N LEU A 40 3.61 -10.48 -16.58
CA LEU A 40 2.55 -9.82 -15.81
C LEU A 40 3.12 -8.61 -15.06
N PRO A 41 2.27 -7.61 -14.73
CA PRO A 41 2.66 -6.52 -13.87
C PRO A 41 3.34 -6.98 -12.57
N GLU A 42 4.47 -6.38 -12.23
CA GLU A 42 5.14 -6.59 -10.94
C GLU A 42 4.65 -5.54 -9.94
N ILE A 43 4.34 -5.99 -8.72
CA ILE A 43 3.91 -5.14 -7.61
C ILE A 43 4.85 -5.39 -6.43
N GLN A 44 5.53 -4.34 -6.00
CA GLN A 44 6.38 -4.34 -4.81
C GLN A 44 5.77 -3.43 -3.75
N ILE A 45 5.71 -3.93 -2.52
CA ILE A 45 5.23 -3.18 -1.35
C ILE A 45 6.45 -2.85 -0.50
N ASP A 46 6.70 -1.56 -0.29
CA ASP A 46 7.85 -1.05 0.47
C ASP A 46 7.48 -0.80 1.94
N TYR A 47 6.19 -0.54 2.20
CA TYR A 47 5.65 -0.37 3.55
C TYR A 47 4.12 -0.60 3.50
N PRO A 48 3.49 -1.15 4.54
CA PRO A 48 4.07 -1.68 5.76
C PRO A 48 4.83 -3.01 5.56
N GLU A 49 5.74 -3.31 6.48
CA GLU A 49 6.20 -4.68 6.68
C GLU A 49 5.03 -5.58 7.13
N THR A 50 5.17 -6.89 6.96
CA THR A 50 4.20 -7.86 7.49
C THR A 50 4.14 -7.79 9.02
N ASN A 51 2.94 -7.92 9.61
CA ASN A 51 2.71 -7.96 11.07
C ASN A 51 3.03 -6.66 11.84
N ILE A 52 2.25 -5.60 11.61
CA ILE A 52 2.38 -4.34 12.36
C ILE A 52 1.41 -4.25 13.52
N TYR A 53 1.95 -4.10 14.72
CA TYR A 53 1.19 -3.71 15.91
C TYR A 53 0.95 -2.21 15.91
N THR A 54 -0.32 -1.78 15.86
CA THR A 54 -0.68 -0.37 15.87
C THR A 54 -2.03 -0.16 16.54
N ASN A 55 -2.14 0.90 17.34
CA ASN A 55 -3.42 1.33 17.92
C ASN A 55 -4.23 2.25 16.98
N THR A 56 -3.71 2.51 15.77
CA THR A 56 -4.35 3.43 14.82
C THR A 56 -5.46 2.74 14.00
N SER A 57 -6.35 3.55 13.41
CA SER A 57 -7.43 3.08 12.52
C SER A 57 -7.06 3.11 11.04
N HIS A 58 -5.85 3.54 10.71
CA HIS A 58 -5.40 3.70 9.33
C HIS A 58 -3.91 3.39 9.23
N ILE A 59 -3.51 2.83 8.10
CA ILE A 59 -2.12 2.59 7.76
C ILE A 59 -1.76 3.30 6.46
N THR A 60 -0.52 3.74 6.33
CA THR A 60 -0.02 4.18 5.02
C THR A 60 0.54 2.96 4.30
N ILE A 61 0.16 2.73 3.06
CA ILE A 61 0.73 1.70 2.19
C ILE A 61 1.58 2.43 1.15
N LYS A 62 2.83 2.02 0.99
CA LYS A 62 3.80 2.52 0.02
C LYS A 62 4.33 1.37 -0.81
N GLY A 63 4.58 1.63 -2.09
CA GLY A 63 5.13 0.63 -2.98
C GLY A 63 5.25 1.16 -4.40
N ASN A 64 5.56 0.25 -5.31
CA ASN A 64 5.59 0.54 -6.73
C ASN A 64 5.01 -0.61 -7.56
N ALA A 65 4.45 -0.27 -8.71
CA ALA A 65 4.03 -1.22 -9.72
C ALA A 65 4.73 -0.90 -11.04
N LYS A 66 5.20 -1.92 -11.76
CA LYS A 66 5.90 -1.77 -13.04
C LYS A 66 5.60 -2.93 -13.98
N ASP A 67 5.82 -2.70 -15.27
CA ASP A 67 5.64 -3.70 -16.31
C ASP A 67 6.67 -3.52 -17.43
N ASP A 68 6.96 -4.56 -18.22
CA ASP A 68 7.87 -4.45 -19.37
C ASP A 68 7.27 -3.55 -20.48
N THR A 69 5.93 -3.47 -20.52
CA THR A 69 5.17 -2.54 -21.34
C THR A 69 4.75 -1.27 -20.57
N TYR A 70 3.51 -1.20 -20.09
CA TYR A 70 2.93 -0.06 -19.38
C TYR A 70 1.76 -0.51 -18.49
N ILE A 71 1.67 0.05 -17.29
CA ILE A 71 0.54 -0.06 -16.37
C ILE A 71 -0.58 0.90 -16.76
N THR A 72 -1.84 0.42 -16.72
CA THR A 72 -3.05 1.22 -16.95
C THR A 72 -3.94 1.35 -15.72
N HIS A 73 -3.97 0.33 -14.85
CA HIS A 73 -4.77 0.36 -13.63
C HIS A 73 -3.95 -0.11 -12.44
N LEU A 74 -4.18 0.52 -11.30
CA LEU A 74 -3.63 0.12 -10.01
C LEU A 74 -4.67 0.36 -8.94
N ASN A 75 -5.01 -0.68 -8.18
CA ASN A 75 -5.97 -0.63 -7.09
C ASN A 75 -5.32 -1.10 -5.79
N ILE A 76 -5.67 -0.46 -4.68
CA ILE A 76 -5.34 -0.88 -3.31
C ILE A 76 -6.67 -1.14 -2.61
N GLY A 77 -7.00 -2.41 -2.39
CA GLY A 77 -8.34 -2.82 -1.95
C GLY A 77 -9.40 -2.36 -2.94
N ARG A 78 -10.29 -1.46 -2.50
CA ARG A 78 -11.33 -0.85 -3.35
C ARG A 78 -10.94 0.51 -3.93
N ASP A 79 -9.80 1.06 -3.53
CA ASP A 79 -9.36 2.39 -3.94
C ASP A 79 -8.52 2.33 -5.20
N THR A 80 -8.84 3.17 -6.19
CA THR A 80 -8.07 3.29 -7.43
C THR A 80 -7.00 4.37 -7.31
N ILE A 81 -5.78 4.02 -7.72
CA ILE A 81 -4.70 4.99 -7.93
C ILE A 81 -4.87 5.59 -9.32
N PRO A 82 -5.03 6.93 -9.45
CA PRO A 82 -5.24 7.56 -10.74
C PRO A 82 -4.00 7.44 -11.62
N ILE A 83 -4.21 6.97 -12.85
CA ILE A 83 -3.21 6.90 -13.91
C ILE A 83 -3.80 7.60 -15.15
N ASP A 84 -3.29 8.79 -15.46
CA ASP A 84 -3.79 9.62 -16.56
C ASP A 84 -3.48 9.06 -17.95
N VAL A 85 -2.30 8.46 -18.09
CA VAL A 85 -1.75 7.87 -19.30
C VAL A 85 -0.93 6.67 -18.86
N SER A 86 -0.99 5.58 -19.63
CA SER A 86 -0.22 4.38 -19.31
C SER A 86 1.26 4.68 -19.03
N ILE A 87 1.82 4.08 -17.99
CA ILE A 87 3.18 4.39 -17.50
C ILE A 87 3.95 3.11 -17.19
N LYS A 88 5.26 3.11 -17.43
CA LYS A 88 6.10 1.92 -17.19
C LYS A 88 6.22 1.52 -15.73
N LYS A 89 6.28 2.52 -14.85
CA LYS A 89 6.42 2.37 -13.41
C LYS A 89 5.63 3.48 -12.71
N ILE A 90 4.90 3.13 -11.67
CA ILE A 90 4.21 4.06 -10.79
C ILE A 90 4.58 3.76 -9.34
N GLU A 91 4.99 4.79 -8.62
CA GLU A 91 5.09 4.76 -7.17
C GLU A 91 3.76 5.19 -6.57
N PHE A 92 3.35 4.53 -5.49
CA PHE A 92 2.09 4.82 -4.82
C PHE A 92 2.29 4.98 -3.32
N GLN A 93 1.52 5.92 -2.75
CA GLN A 93 1.36 6.08 -1.32
C GLN A 93 -0.11 6.37 -1.02
N ARG A 94 -0.73 5.54 -0.18
CA ARG A 94 -2.14 5.71 0.22
C ARG A 94 -2.36 5.41 1.69
N LYS A 95 -3.21 6.22 2.31
CA LYS A 95 -3.75 5.96 3.64
C LYS A 95 -4.96 5.04 3.48
N TYR A 96 -4.91 3.86 4.08
CA TYR A 96 -5.92 2.82 3.98
C TYR A 96 -6.50 2.50 5.36
N PRO A 97 -7.84 2.39 5.49
CA PRO A 97 -8.47 2.09 6.77
C PRO A 97 -8.24 0.62 7.20
N ILE A 98 -7.98 0.41 8.49
CA ILE A 98 -7.72 -0.91 9.09
C ILE A 98 -8.56 -1.15 10.35
N LYS A 99 -8.95 -2.40 10.56
CA LYS A 99 -9.77 -2.87 11.69
C LYS A 99 -8.91 -3.64 12.70
N GLN A 100 -9.42 -3.85 13.92
CA GLN A 100 -8.79 -4.77 14.88
C GLN A 100 -8.69 -6.18 14.27
N GLY A 101 -7.61 -6.89 14.58
CA GLY A 101 -7.36 -8.24 14.09
C GLY A 101 -6.80 -8.26 12.67
N LYS A 102 -7.17 -9.30 11.91
CA LYS A 102 -6.59 -9.61 10.60
C LYS A 102 -7.17 -8.71 9.50
N ASN A 103 -6.32 -7.98 8.79
CA ASN A 103 -6.67 -7.18 7.61
C ASN A 103 -5.94 -7.74 6.39
N LEU A 104 -6.70 -8.24 5.42
CA LEU A 104 -6.18 -8.69 4.13
C LEU A 104 -6.49 -7.64 3.07
N ILE A 105 -5.45 -7.03 2.50
CA ILE A 105 -5.56 -5.95 1.51
C ILE A 105 -4.98 -6.45 0.20
N SER A 106 -5.79 -6.48 -0.85
CA SER A 106 -5.34 -6.88 -2.19
C SER A 106 -4.90 -5.66 -3.00
N ILE A 107 -3.67 -5.67 -3.48
CA ILE A 107 -3.14 -4.68 -4.42
C ILE A 107 -3.16 -5.33 -5.80
N THR A 108 -3.83 -4.72 -6.77
CA THR A 108 -3.97 -5.27 -8.14
C THR A 108 -3.46 -4.26 -9.15
N ALA A 109 -2.63 -4.72 -10.09
CA ALA A 109 -2.16 -3.92 -11.20
C ALA A 109 -2.57 -4.56 -12.53
N GLN A 110 -2.90 -3.74 -13.53
CA GLN A 110 -3.20 -4.17 -14.89
C GLN A 110 -2.28 -3.46 -15.88
N ASP A 111 -1.68 -4.20 -16.80
CA ASP A 111 -0.94 -3.62 -17.92
C ASP A 111 -1.85 -3.07 -19.02
N ILE A 112 -1.26 -2.60 -20.11
CA ILE A 112 -1.97 -2.04 -21.26
C ILE A 112 -2.53 -3.11 -22.22
N ALA A 113 -1.98 -4.32 -22.22
CA ALA A 113 -2.54 -5.45 -22.96
C ALA A 113 -3.83 -5.96 -22.31
N GLY A 114 -3.93 -5.85 -20.98
CA GLY A 114 -5.06 -6.23 -20.14
C GLY A 114 -4.72 -7.32 -19.13
N TYR A 115 -3.48 -7.80 -19.02
CA TYR A 115 -3.13 -8.79 -18.02
C TYR A 115 -2.99 -8.16 -16.64
N THR A 116 -3.28 -8.96 -15.61
CA THR A 116 -3.40 -8.49 -14.24
C THR A 116 -2.57 -9.34 -13.30
N ASN A 117 -1.96 -8.71 -12.31
CA ASN A 117 -1.37 -9.38 -11.16
C ASN A 117 -1.95 -8.83 -9.86
N MET A 118 -1.99 -9.67 -8.82
CA MET A 118 -2.50 -9.34 -7.50
C MET A 118 -1.50 -9.75 -6.41
N THR A 119 -1.15 -8.80 -5.54
CA THR A 119 -0.34 -9.02 -4.34
C THR A 119 -1.21 -8.79 -3.11
N ASN A 120 -1.20 -9.73 -2.17
CA ASN A 120 -1.93 -9.61 -0.91
C ASN A 120 -1.01 -9.13 0.20
N LEU A 121 -1.42 -8.05 0.87
CA LEU A 121 -0.79 -7.52 2.07
C LEU A 121 -1.61 -7.93 3.30
N LEU A 122 -0.97 -8.67 4.20
CA LEU A 122 -1.57 -9.11 5.44
C LEU A 122 -1.08 -8.25 6.61
N ILE A 123 -2.00 -7.61 7.33
CA ILE A 123 -1.71 -6.78 8.50
C ILE A 123 -2.53 -7.29 9.69
N ASN A 124 -1.85 -7.62 10.78
CA ASN A 124 -2.48 -8.02 12.05
C ASN A 124 -2.44 -6.83 13.01
N VAL A 125 -3.60 -6.29 13.35
CA VAL A 125 -3.72 -5.11 14.19
C VAL A 125 -4.14 -5.53 15.60
N ASP A 126 -3.37 -5.10 16.61
CA ASP A 126 -3.76 -5.22 18.00
C ASP A 126 -3.86 -3.86 18.70
N LYS A 127 -5.06 -3.53 19.19
CA LYS A 127 -5.43 -2.31 19.90
C LYS A 127 -5.62 -2.52 21.40
N ILE A 128 -5.42 -3.74 21.91
CA ILE A 128 -5.55 -4.01 23.35
C ILE A 128 -4.39 -3.30 24.07
N SER A 129 -4.72 -2.29 24.86
CA SER A 129 -3.73 -1.63 25.72
C SER A 129 -3.50 -2.48 26.96
N PRO A 130 -2.24 -2.65 27.43
CA PRO A 130 -2.00 -3.30 28.71
C PRO A 130 -2.64 -2.47 29.82
N VAL A 131 -3.37 -3.13 30.71
CA VAL A 131 -3.90 -2.50 31.93
C VAL A 131 -2.79 -2.55 32.97
N ILE A 132 -2.23 -1.39 33.33
CA ILE A 132 -1.33 -1.27 34.48
C ILE A 132 -2.17 -0.76 35.66
N SER A 133 -2.46 -1.63 36.62
CA SER A 133 -2.98 -1.22 37.93
C SER A 133 -1.80 -1.07 38.89
N LEU A 134 -1.58 0.14 39.42
CA LEU A 134 -0.83 0.29 40.67
C LEU A 134 -1.79 -0.03 41.80
N ASP A 135 -1.52 -1.09 42.54
CA ASP A 135 -2.08 -1.22 43.88
C ASP A 135 -1.55 -0.08 44.75
N GLU A 136 -2.39 0.48 45.62
CA GLU A 136 -1.96 1.54 46.54
C GLU A 136 -0.72 1.07 47.33
N PRO A 137 0.32 1.92 47.46
CA PRO A 137 1.50 1.54 48.19
C PRO A 137 1.11 1.24 49.64
N VAL A 138 1.38 0.02 50.09
CA VAL A 138 1.20 -0.36 51.50
C VAL A 138 2.30 0.35 52.29
N ILE A 139 1.91 1.36 53.06
CA ILE A 139 2.84 2.08 53.94
C ILE A 139 3.04 1.26 55.21
N TYR A 140 4.26 0.76 55.43
CA TYR A 140 4.66 0.20 56.72
C TYR A 140 5.37 1.29 57.54
N ASN A 141 4.79 1.68 58.66
CA ASN A 141 5.47 2.53 59.64
C ASN A 141 6.36 1.64 60.52
N ILE A 142 7.62 1.46 60.10
CA ILE A 142 8.63 0.78 60.92
C ILE A 142 9.46 1.89 61.58
N LEU A 143 9.25 2.09 62.88
CA LEU A 143 10.03 2.92 63.81
C LEU A 143 10.85 4.06 63.15
N ASN A 144 10.23 5.24 63.06
CA ASN A 144 10.85 6.52 62.68
C ASN A 144 11.48 6.65 61.29
N GLU A 145 11.37 5.66 60.39
CA GLU A 145 11.70 5.82 58.97
C GLU A 145 10.52 5.42 58.08
N LYS A 146 10.18 6.29 57.12
CA LYS A 146 9.06 6.08 56.20
C LYS A 146 9.54 5.25 55.00
N MET A 147 9.37 3.93 55.04
CA MET A 147 9.63 3.05 53.89
C MET A 147 8.39 2.98 52.99
N ILE A 148 8.57 3.22 51.68
CA ILE A 148 7.56 2.99 50.65
C ILE A 148 7.96 1.73 49.90
N LEU A 149 7.13 0.68 49.98
CA LEU A 149 7.30 -0.54 49.18
C LEU A 149 6.39 -0.46 47.96
N LEU A 150 6.96 -0.53 46.75
CA LEU A 150 6.19 -0.56 45.51
C LEU A 150 6.24 -1.97 44.92
N ASN A 151 5.13 -2.72 45.03
CA ASN A 151 4.99 -4.00 44.34
C ASN A 151 4.56 -3.72 42.89
N ILE A 152 5.41 -4.09 41.93
CA ILE A 152 5.09 -3.99 40.50
C ILE A 152 4.98 -5.42 39.97
N PHE A 153 3.79 -5.80 39.49
CA PHE A 153 3.59 -7.04 38.74
C PHE A 153 3.49 -6.68 37.25
N SER A 154 4.46 -7.09 36.44
CA SER A 154 4.32 -7.11 34.98
C SER A 154 3.73 -8.46 34.59
N SER A 155 2.45 -8.50 34.19
CA SER A 155 1.85 -9.67 33.57
C SER A 155 2.04 -9.55 32.05
N ASP A 156 2.99 -10.30 31.52
CA ASP A 156 3.12 -10.57 30.09
C ASP A 156 2.25 -11.79 29.78
N ASP A 157 1.12 -11.58 29.09
CA ASP A 157 0.34 -12.69 28.53
C ASP A 157 0.54 -12.68 27.00
N SER A 158 1.68 -13.24 26.60
CA SER A 158 2.01 -13.56 25.22
C SER A 158 2.19 -15.08 25.10
N GLY A 159 1.08 -15.82 25.12
CA GLY A 159 1.00 -17.23 24.71
C GLY A 159 0.90 -17.39 23.20
#